data_AF-A0A3S0CF28-F1
#
_entry.id   AF-A0A3S0CF28-F1
#
_cell.length_a   1.000
_cell.length_b   1.000
_cell.length_c   1.000
_cell.angle_alpha   90.00
_cell.angle_beta   90.00
_cell.angle_gamma   90.00
#
_symmetry.space_group_name_H-M   'P 1'
#
loop_
_entity.id
_entity.type
_entity.pdbx_description
1 polymer ?
#
loop_
_entity_poly.entity_id
_entity_poly.type
_entity_poly.pdbx_seq_one_letter_code
_entity_poly.pdbx_strand_id
1 'polypeptide(L)'
;MSHAHENLNARTTAGFQFTFTDGQVTGIGLEYGTHTHSLTIPSNTTFTVTDGVITETLTKPWGTDTIQYTQDANDATLYHITSETHTIAEPDTTDSQGHLHGYTFTISDGAVTGVQVVTGTTKDDDDDGKTITHNREILPGQHFTLNADGSVTETTLSGSTVKTIQFVADATSGFYAIASETTTFIQAGSATTLLNVQPLIRDSFTFDASGAITQVEAVRPDGSTKVLNTSPNTTFTELEAGYVLETFTKGHKSYFEVYHDGNGDGIYTSVAQGSGTAVDLIGLKAQIDATVDSLT
;
A
#
# COMPACT_ATOMS: atom_id res chain seq x y z
N MET A 1 -6.66 5.08 23.94
CA MET A 1 -5.20 5.31 23.89
C MET A 1 -4.86 5.63 22.46
N SER A 2 -4.33 6.83 22.24
CA SER A 2 -3.97 7.33 20.92
C SER A 2 -2.82 6.48 20.40
N HIS A 3 -3.08 5.59 19.44
CA HIS A 3 -2.01 5.20 18.51
C HIS A 3 -1.60 6.51 17.86
N ALA A 4 -0.39 6.97 18.15
CA ALA A 4 0.13 8.15 17.50
C ALA A 4 0.03 7.91 15.99
N HIS A 5 -0.77 8.73 15.32
CA HIS A 5 -0.67 8.98 13.89
C HIS A 5 0.69 9.65 13.65
N GLU A 6 1.77 8.91 13.89
CA GLU A 6 3.09 9.24 13.40
C GLU A 6 3.13 8.86 11.91
N ASN A 7 3.71 9.80 11.15
CA ASN A 7 3.88 9.79 9.70
C ASN A 7 4.23 8.38 9.18
N LEU A 8 3.45 7.83 8.24
CA LEU A 8 3.64 6.47 7.71
C LEU A 8 5.07 6.23 7.20
N ASN A 9 5.74 7.26 6.68
CA ASN A 9 7.14 7.19 6.24
C ASN A 9 8.16 7.01 7.37
N ALA A 10 7.82 7.31 8.62
CA ALA A 10 8.71 7.09 9.78
C ALA A 10 8.68 5.62 10.25
N ARG A 11 7.61 4.88 9.96
CA ARG A 11 7.41 3.50 10.46
C ARG A 11 8.27 2.46 9.73
N THR A 12 8.61 2.67 8.46
CA THR A 12 9.50 1.77 7.70
C THR A 12 10.98 1.93 8.07
N THR A 13 11.36 3.03 8.73
CA THR A 13 12.74 3.30 9.14
C THR A 13 12.99 3.06 10.63
N ALA A 14 11.95 2.86 11.44
CA ALA A 14 12.13 2.60 12.87
C ALA A 14 12.48 1.13 13.12
N GLY A 15 13.51 0.89 13.93
CA GLY A 15 13.90 -0.45 14.37
C GLY A 15 13.18 -0.81 15.67
N PHE A 16 12.84 -2.08 15.84
CA PHE A 16 12.26 -2.63 17.04
C PHE A 16 13.19 -3.66 17.67
N GLN A 17 13.36 -3.57 18.99
CA GLN A 17 14.11 -4.53 19.78
C GLN A 17 13.16 -5.32 20.67
N PHE A 18 13.37 -6.63 20.76
CA PHE A 18 12.56 -7.52 21.59
C PHE A 18 13.41 -8.14 22.71
N THR A 19 12.85 -8.17 23.92
CA THR A 19 13.45 -8.89 25.06
C THR A 19 12.73 -10.21 25.25
N PHE A 20 13.49 -11.28 25.39
CA PHE A 20 12.95 -12.63 25.58
C PHE A 20 13.30 -13.20 26.95
N THR A 21 12.34 -13.84 27.60
CA THR A 21 12.55 -14.68 28.79
C THR A 21 11.88 -16.03 28.54
N ASP A 22 12.64 -17.12 28.66
CA ASP A 22 12.15 -18.49 28.42
C ASP A 22 11.43 -18.67 27.05
N GLY A 23 11.93 -18.01 26.02
CA GLY A 23 11.39 -18.05 24.66
C GLY A 23 10.11 -17.23 24.45
N GLN A 24 9.67 -16.46 25.45
CA GLN A 24 8.52 -15.56 25.37
C GLN A 24 8.97 -14.10 25.29
N VAL A 25 8.24 -13.29 24.53
CA VAL A 25 8.45 -11.83 24.48
C VAL A 25 8.02 -11.23 25.82
N THR A 26 8.95 -10.57 26.51
CA THR A 26 8.71 -9.88 27.80
C THR A 26 8.88 -8.37 27.72
N GLY A 27 9.36 -7.85 26.60
CA GLY A 27 9.53 -6.42 26.38
C GLY A 27 9.72 -6.10 24.91
N ILE A 28 9.28 -4.91 24.53
CA ILE A 28 9.47 -4.31 23.20
C ILE A 28 10.04 -2.91 23.38
N GLY A 29 11.01 -2.55 22.55
CA GLY A 29 11.63 -1.23 22.51
C GLY A 29 11.63 -0.69 21.09
N LEU A 30 11.36 0.60 20.95
CA LEU A 30 11.44 1.33 19.69
C LEU A 30 12.77 2.07 19.62
N GLU A 31 13.54 1.82 18.57
CA GLU A 31 14.85 2.42 18.33
C GLU A 31 14.74 3.67 17.44
N TYR A 32 15.27 4.78 17.96
CA TYR A 32 15.41 6.04 17.26
C TYR A 32 16.88 6.46 17.27
N GLY A 33 17.62 6.03 16.24
CA GLY A 33 19.07 6.23 16.19
C GLY A 33 19.74 5.50 17.35
N THR A 34 20.42 6.22 18.25
CA THR A 34 21.13 5.61 19.38
C THR A 34 20.29 5.44 20.66
N HIS A 35 18.99 5.71 20.61
CA HIS A 35 18.09 5.67 21.77
C HIS A 35 17.03 4.59 21.60
N THR A 36 16.85 3.77 22.63
CA THR A 36 15.73 2.81 22.71
C THR A 36 14.69 3.31 23.71
N HIS A 37 13.44 3.40 23.27
CA HIS A 37 12.29 3.73 24.10
C HIS A 37 11.45 2.48 24.34
N SER A 38 11.35 2.02 25.60
CA SER A 38 10.50 0.86 25.94
C SER A 38 9.03 1.18 25.69
N LEU A 39 8.31 0.25 25.05
CA LEU A 39 6.87 0.33 24.86
C LEU A 39 6.16 -0.55 25.88
N THR A 40 4.96 -0.13 26.29
CA THR A 40 4.09 -0.91 27.18
C THR A 40 3.36 -1.98 26.39
N ILE A 41 3.50 -3.24 26.78
CA ILE A 41 2.73 -4.36 26.22
C ILE A 41 1.36 -4.42 26.91
N PRO A 42 0.23 -4.25 26.19
CA PRO A 42 -1.09 -4.45 26.76
C PRO A 42 -1.28 -5.88 27.29
N SER A 43 -2.02 -6.06 28.39
CA SER A 43 -2.19 -7.36 29.04
C SER A 43 -2.94 -8.40 28.21
N ASN A 44 -3.66 -7.97 27.17
CA ASN A 44 -4.40 -8.82 26.23
C ASN A 44 -3.64 -9.04 24.90
N THR A 45 -2.33 -8.82 24.92
CA THR A 45 -1.44 -9.05 23.78
C THR A 45 -0.80 -10.43 23.90
N THR A 46 -0.71 -11.12 22.77
CA THR A 46 0.02 -12.39 22.65
C THR A 46 1.09 -12.26 21.58
N PHE A 47 2.15 -13.06 21.70
CA PHE A 47 3.23 -13.09 20.72
C PHE A 47 3.44 -14.52 20.22
N THR A 48 3.60 -14.66 18.90
CA THR A 48 4.14 -15.87 18.28
C THR A 48 5.52 -15.53 17.73
N VAL A 49 6.52 -16.37 18.03
CA VAL A 49 7.90 -16.18 17.59
C VAL A 49 8.29 -17.37 16.73
N THR A 50 8.65 -17.08 15.49
CA THR A 50 9.21 -18.03 14.52
C THR A 50 10.55 -17.51 14.02
N ASP A 51 11.29 -18.32 13.25
CA ASP A 51 12.64 -17.96 12.78
C ASP A 51 12.61 -16.61 12.02
N GLY A 52 13.21 -15.58 12.63
CA GLY A 52 13.27 -14.21 12.10
C GLY A 52 11.95 -13.43 12.06
N VAL A 53 10.83 -13.96 12.60
CA VAL A 53 9.52 -13.27 12.54
C VAL A 53 8.82 -13.30 13.90
N ILE A 54 8.34 -12.15 14.34
CA ILE A 54 7.52 -11.99 15.54
C ILE A 54 6.14 -11.48 15.12
N THR A 55 5.09 -12.17 15.54
CA THR A 55 3.71 -11.73 15.33
C THR A 55 3.13 -11.32 16.68
N GLU A 56 2.83 -10.03 16.83
CA GLU A 56 2.07 -9.47 17.95
C GLU A 56 0.58 -9.53 17.61
N THR A 57 -0.25 -10.07 18.50
CA THR A 57 -1.70 -10.11 18.33
C THR A 57 -2.40 -9.53 19.55
N LEU A 58 -3.17 -8.47 19.34
CA LEU A 58 -4.01 -7.81 20.33
C LEU A 58 -5.48 -8.16 20.08
N THR A 59 -6.09 -8.92 20.98
CA THR A 59 -7.50 -9.32 20.86
C THR A 59 -8.42 -8.37 21.62
N LYS A 60 -9.46 -7.88 20.95
CA LYS A 60 -10.49 -6.98 21.50
C LYS A 60 -11.89 -7.57 21.27
N PRO A 61 -12.93 -7.09 21.98
CA PRO A 61 -14.29 -7.60 21.79
C PRO A 61 -14.83 -7.43 20.37
N TRP A 62 -14.33 -6.46 19.61
CA TRP A 62 -14.78 -6.13 18.27
C TRP A 62 -13.90 -6.71 17.16
N GLY A 63 -12.78 -7.36 17.48
CA GLY A 63 -11.82 -7.79 16.47
C GLY A 63 -10.41 -8.04 16.98
N THR A 64 -9.46 -8.16 16.07
CA THR A 64 -8.04 -8.32 16.40
C THR A 64 -7.18 -7.35 15.62
N ASP A 65 -6.14 -6.83 16.28
CA ASP A 65 -5.04 -6.15 15.60
C ASP A 65 -3.83 -7.09 15.63
N THR A 66 -3.18 -7.28 14.50
CA THR A 66 -1.96 -8.08 14.35
C THR A 66 -0.86 -7.24 13.73
N ILE A 67 0.34 -7.29 14.30
CA ILE A 67 1.53 -6.64 13.74
C ILE A 67 2.57 -7.73 13.52
N GLN A 68 3.12 -7.80 12.32
CA GLN A 68 4.26 -8.66 12.03
C GLN A 68 5.53 -7.84 11.97
N TYR A 69 6.54 -8.34 12.66
CA TYR A 69 7.89 -7.82 12.70
C TYR A 69 8.81 -8.85 12.07
N THR A 70 9.64 -8.43 11.12
CA THR A 70 10.68 -9.28 10.52
C THR A 70 12.05 -8.78 10.92
N GLN A 71 12.93 -9.70 11.28
CA GLN A 71 14.30 -9.41 11.68
C GLN A 71 15.06 -8.73 10.55
N ASP A 72 15.83 -7.68 10.88
CA ASP A 72 16.71 -7.03 9.93
C ASP A 72 17.81 -7.99 9.47
N ALA A 73 18.03 -8.07 8.17
CA ALA A 73 18.98 -9.01 7.57
C ALA A 73 20.45 -8.67 7.91
N ASN A 74 20.74 -7.43 8.26
CA ASN A 74 22.06 -6.92 8.60
C ASN A 74 22.25 -6.74 10.11
N ASP A 75 21.17 -6.66 10.89
CA ASP A 75 21.19 -6.57 12.34
C ASP A 75 20.17 -7.52 12.99
N ALA A 76 20.66 -8.66 13.47
CA ALA A 76 19.84 -9.66 14.15
C ALA A 76 19.19 -9.17 15.46
N THR A 77 19.56 -8.00 15.97
CA THR A 77 18.95 -7.40 17.17
C THR A 77 17.77 -6.50 16.83
N LEU A 78 17.59 -6.14 15.56
CA LEU A 78 16.54 -5.27 15.09
C LEU A 78 15.49 -6.02 14.28
N TYR A 79 14.28 -5.50 14.37
CA TYR A 79 13.13 -5.94 13.61
C TYR A 79 12.41 -4.74 13.02
N HIS A 80 11.77 -4.92 11.87
CA HIS A 80 10.97 -3.91 11.23
C HIS A 80 9.54 -4.40 11.06
N ILE A 81 8.57 -3.49 11.19
CA ILE A 81 7.18 -3.83 10.88
C ILE A 81 7.07 -4.14 9.38
N THR A 82 6.62 -5.34 9.07
CA THR A 82 6.37 -5.79 7.70
C THR A 82 4.90 -5.82 7.37
N SER A 83 4.02 -5.99 8.36
CA SER A 83 2.57 -5.85 8.14
C SER A 83 1.82 -5.41 9.41
N GLU A 84 0.73 -4.70 9.20
CA GLU A 84 -0.29 -4.39 10.20
C GLU A 84 -1.63 -4.85 9.65
N THR A 85 -2.34 -5.72 10.38
CA THR A 85 -3.65 -6.25 10.01
C THR A 85 -4.66 -5.96 11.11
N HIS A 86 -5.79 -5.38 10.72
CA HIS A 86 -6.97 -5.21 11.55
C HIS A 86 -8.06 -6.13 11.03
N THR A 87 -8.64 -6.99 11.88
CA THR A 87 -9.79 -7.83 11.55
C THR A 87 -10.98 -7.47 12.41
N ILE A 88 -12.16 -7.50 11.82
CA ILE A 88 -13.43 -7.26 12.49
C ILE A 88 -14.08 -8.61 12.75
N ALA A 89 -14.44 -8.88 14.01
CA ALA A 89 -14.94 -10.20 14.42
C ALA A 89 -16.31 -10.51 13.79
N GLU A 90 -17.19 -9.53 13.73
CA GLU A 90 -18.53 -9.62 13.15
C GLU A 90 -18.72 -8.42 12.20
N PRO A 91 -18.29 -8.53 10.93
CA PRO A 91 -18.45 -7.47 9.95
C PRO A 91 -19.93 -7.21 9.69
N ASP A 92 -20.36 -5.97 9.93
CA ASP A 92 -21.74 -5.54 9.72
C ASP A 92 -21.72 -4.20 8.98
N THR A 93 -22.73 -3.96 8.15
CA THR A 93 -22.92 -2.66 7.51
C THR A 93 -23.79 -1.73 8.34
N THR A 94 -24.43 -2.21 9.41
CA THR A 94 -25.29 -1.41 10.28
C THR A 94 -24.72 -1.31 11.68
N ASP A 95 -24.54 -0.08 12.19
CA ASP A 95 -24.07 0.13 13.57
C ASP A 95 -25.20 -0.06 14.60
N SER A 96 -24.85 -0.05 15.89
CA SER A 96 -25.81 -0.23 16.99
C SER A 96 -26.88 0.87 17.09
N GLN A 97 -26.69 1.99 16.40
CA GLN A 97 -27.62 3.11 16.31
C GLN A 97 -28.51 3.03 15.06
N GLY A 98 -28.29 2.04 14.19
CA GLY A 98 -28.99 1.89 12.92
C GLY A 98 -28.41 2.74 11.80
N HIS A 99 -27.18 3.23 11.89
CA HIS A 99 -26.51 3.88 10.77
C HIS A 99 -25.94 2.83 9.82
N LEU A 100 -26.20 3.01 8.53
CA LEU A 100 -25.71 2.17 7.46
C LEU A 100 -24.36 2.71 6.94
N HIS A 101 -23.38 1.82 6.80
CA HIS A 101 -22.04 2.01 6.27
C HIS A 101 -21.62 0.75 5.51
N GLY A 102 -21.71 0.77 4.19
CA GLY A 102 -21.42 -0.41 3.37
C GLY A 102 -20.85 -0.07 2.00
N TYR A 103 -20.57 -1.12 1.24
CA TYR A 103 -20.06 -1.04 -0.13
C TYR A 103 -20.94 -1.84 -1.08
N THR A 104 -21.03 -1.37 -2.33
CA THR A 104 -21.54 -2.17 -3.45
C THR A 104 -20.47 -2.28 -4.52
N PHE A 105 -20.50 -3.41 -5.23
CA PHE A 105 -19.59 -3.70 -6.33
C PHE A 105 -20.38 -4.03 -7.58
N THR A 106 -20.04 -3.37 -8.69
CA THR A 106 -20.50 -3.77 -10.02
C THR A 106 -19.54 -4.82 -10.54
N ILE A 107 -20.05 -6.00 -10.88
CA ILE A 107 -19.25 -7.12 -11.39
C ILE A 107 -19.69 -7.43 -12.83
N SER A 108 -18.74 -7.43 -13.76
CA SER A 108 -18.96 -7.85 -15.15
C SER A 108 -17.88 -8.84 -15.55
N ASP A 109 -18.27 -9.96 -16.15
CA ASP A 109 -17.35 -10.99 -16.66
C ASP A 109 -16.32 -11.47 -15.62
N GLY A 110 -16.74 -11.53 -14.34
CA GLY A 110 -15.89 -11.96 -13.23
C GLY A 110 -14.94 -10.90 -12.68
N ALA A 111 -14.95 -9.68 -13.22
CA ALA A 111 -14.16 -8.55 -12.74
C ALA A 111 -15.02 -7.48 -12.08
N VAL A 112 -14.49 -6.83 -11.03
CA VAL A 112 -15.12 -5.66 -10.43
C VAL A 112 -14.84 -4.44 -11.32
N THR A 113 -15.90 -3.82 -11.83
CA THR A 113 -15.83 -2.68 -12.76
C THR A 113 -16.33 -1.38 -12.16
N GLY A 114 -16.89 -1.42 -10.95
CA GLY A 114 -17.34 -0.24 -10.24
C GLY A 114 -17.47 -0.50 -8.75
N VAL A 115 -17.23 0.55 -7.96
CA VAL A 115 -17.40 0.52 -6.51
C VAL A 115 -18.27 1.69 -6.10
N GLN A 116 -19.16 1.48 -5.14
CA GLN A 116 -19.89 2.56 -4.51
C GLN A 116 -19.80 2.43 -2.99
N VAL A 117 -19.73 3.58 -2.34
CA VAL A 117 -19.84 3.70 -0.89
C VAL A 117 -21.29 4.04 -0.56
N VAL A 118 -21.85 3.31 0.39
CA VAL A 118 -23.23 3.44 0.85
C VAL A 118 -23.23 3.94 2.28
N THR A 119 -23.94 5.04 2.53
CA THR A 119 -24.19 5.56 3.88
C THR A 119 -25.67 5.88 4.08
N GLY A 120 -26.18 5.75 5.29
CA GLY A 120 -27.61 6.02 5.54
C GLY A 120 -28.07 5.72 6.96
N THR A 121 -29.39 5.66 7.14
CA THR A 121 -30.01 5.22 8.40
C THR A 121 -31.07 4.16 8.10
N THR A 122 -31.13 3.13 8.94
CA THR A 122 -32.17 2.08 8.93
C THR A 122 -33.25 2.35 9.98
N LYS A 123 -33.00 3.30 10.90
CA LYS A 123 -33.91 3.64 11.99
C LYS A 123 -35.00 4.63 11.52
N ASP A 124 -36.23 4.13 11.58
CA ASP A 124 -37.48 4.79 11.19
C ASP A 124 -38.10 5.54 12.39
N ASP A 125 -37.52 6.68 12.76
CA ASP A 125 -38.13 7.62 13.72
C ASP A 125 -38.30 8.99 13.03
N ASP A 126 -38.86 9.06 11.81
CA ASP A 126 -39.40 10.26 11.11
C ASP A 126 -38.84 10.53 9.68
N ASP A 127 -37.83 9.78 9.22
CA ASP A 127 -37.26 9.87 7.87
C ASP A 127 -37.11 8.45 7.27
N ASP A 128 -37.95 8.10 6.29
CA ASP A 128 -38.06 6.79 5.59
C ASP A 128 -36.72 6.16 5.13
N GLY A 129 -35.91 5.62 6.06
CA GLY A 129 -34.73 4.79 5.78
C GLY A 129 -33.82 5.32 4.67
N LYS A 130 -33.36 6.58 4.76
CA LYS A 130 -32.64 7.22 3.65
C LYS A 130 -31.25 6.63 3.47
N THR A 131 -31.01 6.10 2.27
CA THR A 131 -29.69 5.65 1.82
C THR A 131 -29.11 6.63 0.79
N ILE A 132 -27.83 6.94 0.91
CA ILE A 132 -27.05 7.74 -0.02
C ILE A 132 -25.94 6.86 -0.57
N THR A 133 -25.80 6.87 -1.90
CA THR A 133 -24.78 6.09 -2.60
C THR A 133 -23.88 7.03 -3.39
N HIS A 134 -22.58 6.85 -3.23
CA HIS A 134 -21.55 7.62 -3.94
C HIS A 134 -20.67 6.68 -4.74
N ASN A 135 -20.54 6.95 -6.05
CA ASN A 135 -19.58 6.24 -6.88
C ASN A 135 -18.16 6.57 -6.40
N ARG A 136 -17.34 5.54 -6.23
CA ARG A 136 -15.91 5.66 -6.00
C ARG A 136 -15.19 5.27 -7.28
N GLU A 137 -14.37 6.17 -7.78
CA GLU A 137 -13.48 5.89 -8.91
C GLU A 137 -12.46 4.82 -8.51
N ILE A 138 -12.18 3.88 -9.41
CA ILE A 138 -11.07 2.92 -9.27
C ILE A 138 -9.86 3.62 -9.85
N LEU A 139 -8.90 3.97 -8.99
CA LEU A 139 -7.72 4.70 -9.40
C LEU A 139 -6.61 3.74 -9.89
N PRO A 140 -5.66 4.24 -10.69
CA PRO A 140 -4.41 3.53 -10.94
C PRO A 140 -3.74 3.07 -9.62
N GLY A 141 -3.01 1.94 -9.68
CA GLY A 141 -2.44 1.32 -8.48
C GLY A 141 -3.46 0.64 -7.57
N GLN A 142 -4.75 0.57 -7.98
CA GLN A 142 -5.78 -0.19 -7.29
C GLN A 142 -6.27 -1.36 -8.14
N HIS A 143 -6.47 -2.51 -7.50
CA HIS A 143 -7.03 -3.70 -8.12
C HIS A 143 -8.09 -4.33 -7.22
N PHE A 144 -9.13 -4.90 -7.82
CA PHE A 144 -10.19 -5.60 -7.13
C PHE A 144 -10.31 -7.02 -7.63
N THR A 145 -10.33 -7.97 -6.69
CA THR A 145 -10.51 -9.39 -6.97
C THR A 145 -11.80 -9.88 -6.36
N LEU A 146 -12.67 -10.51 -7.15
CA LEU A 146 -13.80 -11.28 -6.65
C LEU A 146 -13.31 -12.69 -6.29
N ASN A 147 -13.43 -13.05 -5.02
CA ASN A 147 -12.98 -14.34 -4.51
C ASN A 147 -14.07 -15.41 -4.72
N ALA A 148 -13.65 -16.68 -4.68
CA ALA A 148 -14.54 -17.82 -4.90
C ALA A 148 -15.64 -17.96 -3.82
N ASP A 149 -15.42 -17.42 -2.63
CA ASP A 149 -16.38 -17.37 -1.52
C ASP A 149 -17.37 -16.20 -1.63
N GLY A 150 -17.25 -15.39 -2.69
CA GLY A 150 -18.08 -14.20 -2.90
C GLY A 150 -17.59 -12.95 -2.19
N SER A 151 -16.50 -13.01 -1.40
CA SER A 151 -15.86 -11.81 -0.87
C SER A 151 -15.15 -11.02 -1.99
N VAL A 152 -14.93 -9.73 -1.76
CA VAL A 152 -14.16 -8.87 -2.66
C VAL A 152 -12.90 -8.40 -1.93
N THR A 153 -11.76 -8.41 -2.62
CA THR A 153 -10.50 -7.90 -2.09
C THR A 153 -10.06 -6.69 -2.90
N GLU A 154 -9.87 -5.55 -2.25
CA GLU A 154 -9.18 -4.38 -2.81
C GLU A 154 -7.70 -4.44 -2.45
N THR A 155 -6.82 -4.27 -3.43
CA THR A 155 -5.38 -4.10 -3.21
C THR A 155 -4.98 -2.74 -3.78
N THR A 156 -4.34 -1.90 -2.98
CA THR A 156 -3.88 -0.56 -3.35
C THR A 156 -2.39 -0.43 -3.07
N LEU A 157 -1.61 -0.02 -4.06
CA LEU A 157 -0.18 0.26 -3.96
C LEU A 157 0.06 1.78 -3.95
N SER A 158 0.78 2.27 -2.95
CA SER A 158 1.24 3.66 -2.91
C SER A 158 2.48 3.79 -2.02
N GLY A 159 3.44 4.59 -2.47
CA GLY A 159 4.74 4.71 -1.81
C GLY A 159 5.44 3.35 -1.76
N SER A 160 5.84 2.92 -0.56
CA SER A 160 6.40 1.60 -0.28
C SER A 160 5.40 0.68 0.45
N THR A 161 4.09 0.92 0.26
CA THR A 161 3.05 0.19 0.99
C THR A 161 2.02 -0.42 0.07
N VAL A 162 1.58 -1.63 0.42
CA VAL A 162 0.43 -2.32 -0.18
C VAL A 162 -0.67 -2.39 0.87
N LYS A 163 -1.80 -1.74 0.61
CA LYS A 163 -3.00 -1.86 1.43
C LYS A 163 -3.96 -2.87 0.80
N THR A 164 -4.37 -3.87 1.58
CA THR A 164 -5.37 -4.86 1.18
C THR A 164 -6.60 -4.73 2.08
N ILE A 165 -7.78 -4.56 1.51
CA ILE A 165 -9.06 -4.53 2.23
C ILE A 165 -9.89 -5.72 1.77
N GLN A 166 -10.35 -6.54 2.70
CA GLN A 166 -11.29 -7.61 2.43
C GLN A 166 -12.71 -7.15 2.77
N PHE A 167 -13.61 -7.32 1.81
CA PHE A 167 -15.03 -7.01 1.91
C PHE A 167 -15.81 -8.31 1.89
N VAL A 168 -16.73 -8.48 2.84
CA VAL A 168 -17.62 -9.66 2.91
C VAL A 168 -19.06 -9.23 2.77
N ALA A 169 -19.86 -10.05 2.08
CA ALA A 169 -21.28 -9.78 1.93
C ALA A 169 -21.97 -9.85 3.30
N ASP A 170 -22.66 -8.78 3.67
CA ASP A 170 -23.55 -8.75 4.81
C ASP A 170 -24.88 -9.40 4.40
N ALA A 171 -25.18 -10.50 5.08
CA ALA A 171 -26.34 -11.34 4.80
C ALA A 171 -27.68 -10.61 5.00
N THR A 172 -27.70 -9.48 5.72
CA THR A 172 -28.94 -8.77 6.09
C THR A 172 -29.28 -7.59 5.18
N SER A 173 -28.27 -6.92 4.62
CA SER A 173 -28.45 -5.68 3.86
C SER A 173 -28.26 -5.82 2.35
N GLY A 174 -27.58 -6.88 1.89
CA GLY A 174 -27.18 -7.03 0.48
C GLY A 174 -25.99 -6.14 0.08
N PHE A 175 -25.35 -5.48 1.05
CA PHE A 175 -24.12 -4.72 0.88
C PHE A 175 -22.91 -5.53 1.35
N TYR A 176 -21.73 -4.95 1.18
CA TYR A 176 -20.49 -5.51 1.72
C TYR A 176 -19.99 -4.69 2.91
N ALA A 177 -19.60 -5.38 3.97
CA ALA A 177 -18.90 -4.82 5.12
C ALA A 177 -17.39 -5.05 4.98
N ILE A 178 -16.58 -4.21 5.64
CA ILE A 178 -15.13 -4.46 5.74
C ILE A 178 -14.93 -5.57 6.77
N ALA A 179 -14.26 -6.65 6.38
CA ALA A 179 -13.87 -7.74 7.28
C ALA A 179 -12.45 -7.54 7.83
N SER A 180 -11.55 -7.02 7.01
CA SER A 180 -10.18 -6.74 7.44
C SER A 180 -9.51 -5.69 6.58
N GLU A 181 -8.57 -4.97 7.18
CA GLU A 181 -7.61 -4.13 6.48
C GLU A 181 -6.20 -4.59 6.83
N THR A 182 -5.36 -4.79 5.82
CA THR A 182 -3.94 -5.10 5.98
C THR A 182 -3.12 -4.03 5.28
N THR A 183 -2.07 -3.53 5.93
CA THR A 183 -1.03 -2.72 5.30
C THR A 183 0.27 -3.50 5.37
N THR A 184 0.84 -3.83 4.23
CA THR A 184 2.15 -4.45 4.10
C THR A 184 3.18 -3.40 3.73
N PHE A 185 4.32 -3.42 4.42
CA PHE A 185 5.41 -2.48 4.24
C PHE A 185 6.56 -3.15 3.49
N ILE A 186 6.86 -2.61 2.30
CA ILE A 186 7.95 -3.09 1.47
C ILE A 186 9.27 -2.58 2.07
N GLN A 187 10.15 -3.51 2.41
CA GLN A 187 11.43 -3.22 3.06
C GLN A 187 12.47 -2.84 2.02
N ALA A 188 13.21 -1.76 2.27
CA ALA A 188 14.27 -1.31 1.37
C ALA A 188 15.51 -2.23 1.36
N GLY A 189 15.73 -2.99 2.43
CA GLY A 189 16.95 -3.75 2.62
C GLY A 189 18.19 -2.86 2.52
N SER A 190 19.13 -3.21 1.65
CA SER A 190 20.35 -2.42 1.39
C SER A 190 20.21 -1.41 0.25
N ALA A 191 19.02 -1.21 -0.30
CA ALA A 191 18.83 -0.35 -1.47
C ALA A 191 19.08 1.12 -1.13
N THR A 192 19.78 1.82 -2.03
CA THR A 192 19.99 3.28 -1.91
C THR A 192 18.96 4.08 -2.70
N THR A 193 18.28 3.44 -3.66
CA THR A 193 17.07 3.97 -4.31
C THR A 193 15.87 3.27 -3.70
N LEU A 194 15.02 4.04 -3.02
CA LEU A 194 13.86 3.52 -2.31
C LEU A 194 12.65 3.45 -3.23
N LEU A 195 11.89 2.35 -3.11
CA LEU A 195 10.57 2.26 -3.73
C LEU A 195 9.68 3.35 -3.13
N ASN A 196 9.07 4.14 -4.01
CA ASN A 196 8.10 5.15 -3.67
C ASN A 196 7.13 5.35 -4.84
N VAL A 197 6.18 4.42 -4.96
CA VAL A 197 5.23 4.38 -6.06
C VAL A 197 4.27 5.56 -6.00
N GLN A 198 4.18 6.29 -7.11
CA GLN A 198 3.21 7.35 -7.35
C GLN A 198 2.24 6.88 -8.43
N PRO A 199 1.18 6.13 -8.09
CA PRO A 199 0.35 5.45 -9.09
C PRO A 199 -0.38 6.41 -10.04
N LEU A 200 -0.53 7.68 -9.64
CA LEU A 200 -1.15 8.72 -10.48
C LEU A 200 -0.15 9.43 -11.42
N ILE A 201 1.16 9.19 -11.26
CA ILE A 201 2.20 9.66 -12.17
C ILE A 201 2.53 8.52 -13.12
N ARG A 202 1.99 8.61 -14.33
CA ARG A 202 2.12 7.58 -15.34
C ARG A 202 2.41 8.20 -16.69
N ASP A 203 3.33 7.60 -17.43
CA ASP A 203 3.75 8.04 -18.74
C ASP A 203 3.78 6.86 -19.73
N SER A 204 3.58 7.14 -21.01
CA SER A 204 3.89 6.21 -22.09
C SER A 204 5.11 6.71 -22.87
N PHE A 205 5.95 5.77 -23.30
CA PHE A 205 7.20 6.06 -23.99
C PHE A 205 7.22 5.45 -25.39
N THR A 206 7.62 6.24 -26.38
CA THR A 206 7.87 5.73 -27.74
C THR A 206 9.37 5.60 -27.97
N PHE A 207 9.81 4.40 -28.33
CA PHE A 207 11.20 4.09 -28.60
C PHE A 207 11.47 4.00 -30.11
N ASP A 208 12.62 4.48 -30.55
CA ASP A 208 13.10 4.21 -31.90
C ASP A 208 13.79 2.83 -32.01
N ALA A 209 14.21 2.48 -33.22
CA ALA A 209 14.87 1.19 -33.48
C ALA A 209 16.22 1.01 -32.76
N SER A 210 16.79 2.07 -32.18
CA SER A 210 18.00 2.02 -31.36
C SER A 210 17.73 1.89 -29.87
N GLY A 211 16.46 1.95 -29.45
CA GLY A 211 16.04 2.01 -28.04
C GLY A 211 16.02 3.42 -27.47
N ALA A 212 16.21 4.46 -28.29
CA ALA A 212 16.15 5.83 -27.81
C ALA A 212 14.69 6.31 -27.68
N ILE A 213 14.38 7.00 -26.59
CA ILE A 213 13.06 7.57 -26.36
C ILE A 213 12.87 8.79 -27.26
N THR A 214 11.85 8.76 -28.09
CA THR A 214 11.52 9.81 -29.09
C THR A 214 10.30 10.63 -28.72
N GLN A 215 9.42 10.10 -27.87
CA GLN A 215 8.22 10.79 -27.40
C GLN A 215 7.84 10.27 -26.00
N VAL A 216 7.29 11.18 -25.20
CA VAL A 216 6.72 10.90 -23.88
C VAL A 216 5.32 11.50 -23.82
N GLU A 217 4.35 10.74 -23.33
CA GLU A 217 3.00 11.22 -23.08
C GLU A 217 2.57 10.93 -21.64
N ALA A 218 2.05 11.93 -20.94
CA ALA A 218 1.44 11.70 -19.64
C ALA A 218 0.09 11.01 -19.79
N VAL A 219 -0.12 9.95 -19.01
CA VAL A 219 -1.32 9.13 -18.99
C VAL A 219 -2.18 9.51 -17.78
N ARG A 220 -3.34 10.10 -18.05
CA ARG A 220 -4.29 10.50 -17.00
C ARG A 220 -5.00 9.29 -16.39
N PRO A 221 -5.60 9.42 -15.18
CA PRO A 221 -6.36 8.34 -14.57
C PRO A 221 -7.45 7.74 -15.48
N ASP A 222 -8.12 8.57 -16.28
CA ASP A 222 -9.13 8.18 -17.26
C ASP A 222 -8.58 7.47 -18.52
N GLY A 223 -7.27 7.24 -18.58
CA GLY A 223 -6.56 6.61 -19.70
C GLY A 223 -6.26 7.53 -20.87
N SER A 224 -6.72 8.78 -20.85
CA SER A 224 -6.37 9.74 -21.90
C SER A 224 -4.91 10.19 -21.79
N THR A 225 -4.26 10.42 -22.93
CA THR A 225 -2.85 10.80 -22.98
C THR A 225 -2.65 12.26 -23.39
N LYS A 226 -1.50 12.82 -23.00
CA LYS A 226 -1.06 14.15 -23.42
C LYS A 226 0.44 14.17 -23.62
N VAL A 227 0.89 14.52 -24.81
CA VAL A 227 2.31 14.75 -25.12
C VAL A 227 2.93 15.72 -24.10
N LEU A 228 4.04 15.28 -23.49
CA LEU A 228 4.83 16.10 -22.59
C LEU A 228 5.81 16.96 -23.38
N ASN A 229 5.71 18.28 -23.22
CA ASN A 229 6.73 19.21 -23.70
C ASN A 229 7.85 19.27 -22.67
N THR A 230 8.88 18.46 -22.86
CA THR A 230 9.99 18.33 -21.92
C THR A 230 10.89 19.56 -21.99
N SER A 231 11.40 19.99 -20.84
CA SER A 231 12.39 21.07 -20.76
C SER A 231 13.72 20.61 -21.38
N PRO A 232 14.55 21.51 -21.93
CA PRO A 232 15.91 21.16 -22.35
C PRO A 232 16.79 20.56 -21.24
N ASN A 233 16.41 20.72 -19.97
CA ASN A 233 17.11 20.17 -18.82
C ASN A 233 16.52 18.84 -18.31
N THR A 234 15.54 18.29 -19.02
CA THR A 234 14.92 17.00 -18.72
C THR A 234 15.37 16.00 -19.78
N THR A 235 15.82 14.82 -19.36
CA THR A 235 16.15 13.72 -20.27
C THR A 235 15.49 12.44 -19.80
N PHE A 236 15.12 11.59 -20.76
CA PHE A 236 14.59 10.26 -20.52
C PHE A 236 15.55 9.22 -21.09
N THR A 237 15.79 8.15 -20.37
CA THR A 237 16.69 7.06 -20.80
C THR A 237 16.12 5.73 -20.33
N GLU A 238 16.04 4.76 -21.23
CA GLU A 238 15.76 3.38 -20.84
C GLU A 238 16.98 2.84 -20.09
N LEU A 239 16.80 2.47 -18.82
CA LEU A 239 17.87 1.84 -18.03
C LEU A 239 18.03 0.38 -18.41
N GLU A 240 16.90 -0.29 -18.59
CA GLU A 240 16.72 -1.65 -19.09
C GLU A 240 15.26 -1.79 -19.55
N ALA A 241 14.93 -2.89 -20.23
CA ALA A 241 13.56 -3.15 -20.67
C ALA A 241 12.57 -3.08 -19.48
N GLY A 242 11.54 -2.25 -19.62
CA GLY A 242 10.53 -2.02 -18.57
C GLY A 242 10.92 -1.01 -17.49
N TYR A 243 12.08 -0.36 -17.59
CA TYR A 243 12.49 0.72 -16.67
C TYR A 243 13.03 1.94 -17.40
N VAL A 244 12.38 3.09 -17.18
CA VAL A 244 12.78 4.38 -17.74
C VAL A 244 13.21 5.33 -16.63
N LEU A 245 14.32 6.01 -16.82
CA LEU A 245 14.82 7.08 -15.96
C LEU A 245 14.51 8.43 -16.56
N GLU A 246 13.75 9.26 -15.85
CA GLU A 246 13.77 10.70 -16.04
C GLU A 246 14.88 11.31 -15.17
N THR A 247 15.69 12.20 -15.76
CA THR A 247 16.53 13.11 -14.99
C THR A 247 16.22 14.56 -15.31
N PHE A 248 16.10 15.38 -14.26
CA PHE A 248 15.88 16.82 -14.37
C PHE A 248 16.96 17.60 -13.62
N THR A 249 17.60 18.54 -14.31
CA THR A 249 18.65 19.40 -13.70
C THR A 249 18.19 20.85 -13.54
N LYS A 250 18.28 21.36 -12.31
CA LYS A 250 18.00 22.76 -11.95
C LYS A 250 19.22 23.37 -11.25
N GLY A 251 19.98 24.18 -11.99
CA GLY A 251 21.24 24.74 -11.50
C GLY A 251 22.26 23.64 -11.26
N HIS A 252 22.77 23.52 -10.03
CA HIS A 252 23.72 22.48 -9.63
C HIS A 252 23.06 21.24 -9.00
N LYS A 253 21.73 21.14 -9.02
CA LYS A 253 20.99 20.02 -8.46
C LYS A 253 20.36 19.20 -9.58
N SER A 254 20.53 17.89 -9.50
CA SER A 254 19.82 16.93 -10.34
C SER A 254 18.82 16.15 -9.49
N TYR A 255 17.71 15.81 -10.11
CA TYR A 255 16.65 14.99 -9.56
C TYR A 255 16.39 13.85 -10.54
N PHE A 256 15.91 12.73 -10.02
CA PHE A 256 15.53 11.59 -10.83
C PHE A 256 14.14 11.11 -10.48
N GLU A 257 13.50 10.50 -11.46
CA GLU A 257 12.29 9.71 -11.34
C GLU A 257 12.46 8.43 -12.15
N VAL A 258 12.14 7.28 -11.56
CA VAL A 258 12.21 5.98 -12.22
C VAL A 258 10.79 5.52 -12.47
N TYR A 259 10.53 5.13 -13.71
CA TYR A 259 9.28 4.65 -14.23
C TYR A 259 9.40 3.16 -14.52
N HIS A 260 8.36 2.38 -14.23
CA HIS A 260 8.31 0.94 -14.43
C HIS A 260 7.00 0.52 -15.09
N ASP A 261 7.10 -0.35 -16.09
CA ASP A 261 5.97 -1.05 -16.74
C ASP A 261 6.05 -2.52 -16.29
N GLY A 262 5.54 -2.78 -15.08
CA GLY A 262 5.62 -4.10 -14.44
C GLY A 262 4.59 -5.07 -15.00
N ASN A 263 3.42 -4.56 -15.41
CA ASN A 263 2.35 -5.35 -15.99
C ASN A 263 2.50 -5.58 -17.51
N GLY A 264 3.41 -4.85 -18.18
CA GLY A 264 3.69 -4.97 -19.60
C GLY A 264 2.62 -4.37 -20.52
N ASP A 265 1.80 -3.45 -20.03
CA ASP A 265 0.74 -2.80 -20.80
C ASP A 265 1.21 -1.57 -21.62
N GLY A 266 2.46 -1.16 -21.44
CA GLY A 266 3.08 -0.02 -22.12
C GLY A 266 2.84 1.32 -21.45
N ILE A 267 2.16 1.36 -20.30
CA ILE A 267 2.03 2.51 -19.41
C ILE A 267 2.97 2.29 -18.24
N TYR A 268 3.89 3.22 -18.05
CA TYR A 268 4.86 3.13 -16.99
C TYR A 268 4.41 3.98 -15.81
N THR A 269 4.48 3.40 -14.61
CA THR A 269 4.19 4.08 -13.35
C THR A 269 5.47 4.56 -12.69
N SER A 270 5.47 5.76 -12.11
CA SER A 270 6.58 6.25 -11.28
C SER A 270 6.73 5.38 -10.03
N VAL A 271 7.88 4.73 -9.88
CA VAL A 271 8.19 3.78 -8.79
C VAL A 271 9.28 4.27 -7.85
N ALA A 272 10.07 5.28 -8.22
CA ALA A 272 11.06 5.89 -7.33
C ALA A 272 11.35 7.33 -7.73
N GLN A 273 11.67 8.16 -6.75
CA GLN A 273 12.10 9.54 -6.97
C GLN A 273 13.22 9.92 -5.99
N GLY A 274 14.09 10.83 -6.41
CA GLY A 274 15.17 11.27 -5.53
C GLY A 274 16.04 12.38 -6.10
N SER A 275 17.15 12.62 -5.44
CA SER A 275 18.15 13.62 -5.85
C SER A 275 19.46 12.95 -6.23
N GLY A 276 20.16 13.55 -7.19
CA GLY A 276 21.39 13.02 -7.77
C GLY A 276 21.14 12.48 -9.17
N THR A 277 22.14 11.78 -9.71
CA THR A 277 22.11 11.19 -11.06
C THR A 277 22.34 9.68 -11.06
N ALA A 278 22.63 9.09 -9.90
CA ALA A 278 22.86 7.65 -9.75
C ALA A 278 21.58 7.01 -9.21
N VAL A 279 21.11 5.98 -9.92
CA VAL A 279 20.00 5.12 -9.50
C VAL A 279 20.55 3.74 -9.23
N ASP A 280 20.25 3.22 -8.05
CA ASP A 280 20.52 1.84 -7.65
C ASP A 280 19.36 0.97 -8.12
N LEU A 281 19.39 0.65 -9.42
CA LEU A 281 18.31 -0.12 -10.04
C LEU A 281 18.24 -1.54 -9.48
N ILE A 282 19.38 -2.15 -9.13
CA ILE A 282 19.43 -3.50 -8.54
C ILE A 282 18.71 -3.49 -7.18
N GLY A 283 19.03 -2.53 -6.31
CA GLY A 283 18.36 -2.37 -5.02
C GLY A 283 16.88 -2.00 -5.17
N LEU A 284 16.51 -1.18 -6.15
CA LEU A 284 15.10 -0.87 -6.44
C LEU A 284 14.32 -2.13 -6.84
N LYS A 285 14.85 -2.94 -7.75
CA LYS A 285 14.21 -4.19 -8.20
C LYS A 285 14.05 -5.21 -7.09
N ALA A 286 14.97 -5.26 -6.13
CA ALA A 286 14.85 -6.13 -4.98
C ALA A 286 13.64 -5.80 -4.07
N GLN A 287 13.06 -4.60 -4.20
CA GLN A 287 11.85 -4.17 -3.51
C GLN A 287 10.56 -4.45 -4.30
N ILE A 288 10.68 -4.79 -5.59
CA ILE A 288 9.55 -4.99 -6.49
C ILE A 288 9.23 -6.50 -6.54
N ASP A 289 8.05 -6.86 -6.08
CA ASP A 289 7.52 -8.23 -6.18
C ASP A 289 6.36 -8.30 -7.19
N ALA A 290 5.78 -9.50 -7.35
CA ALA A 290 4.69 -9.72 -8.29
C ALA A 290 3.43 -8.88 -8.00
N THR A 291 3.20 -8.49 -6.73
CA THR A 291 2.07 -7.61 -6.40
C THR A 291 2.36 -6.19 -6.87
N VAL A 292 3.58 -5.69 -6.65
CA VAL A 292 4.02 -4.40 -7.20
C VAL A 292 3.93 -4.41 -8.73
N ASP A 293 4.52 -5.42 -9.38
CA ASP A 293 4.51 -5.56 -10.85
C ASP A 293 3.08 -5.51 -11.41
N SER A 294 2.15 -6.24 -10.79
CA SER A 294 0.76 -6.29 -11.27
C SER A 294 0.00 -4.96 -11.21
N LEU A 295 0.52 -4.00 -10.44
CA LEU A 295 -0.11 -2.70 -10.16
C LEU A 295 0.63 -1.52 -10.78
N THR A 296 1.79 -1.74 -11.41
CA THR A 296 2.64 -0.68 -11.99
C THR A 296 2.84 -0.81 -13.47
#